data_AF-A0A0C9M0G0-F1
#
_entry.id   AF-A0A0C9M0G0-F1
#
_cell.length_a   1.000
_cell.length_b   1.000
_cell.length_c   1.000
_cell.angle_alpha   90.00
_cell.angle_beta   90.00
_cell.angle_gamma   90.00
#
_symmetry.space_group_name_H-M   'P 1'
#
loop_
_entity.id
_entity.type
_entity.pdbx_description
1 polymer ?
#
loop_
_entity_poly.entity_id
_entity_poly.type
_entity_poly.pdbx_seq_one_letter_code
_entity_poly.pdbx_strand_id
1 'polypeptide(L)'
;MQGYVDELKLRAERPGDAVLIRLIGMQLVVEKASVHYWYETTLRGTPSSTIGSSYYARCLDVELDAARKEYGPAPGESGILRLQWHAVELTIAEMALLHCTTHSGTNDWPRQRYMAAAVDAAKTWLNVFFEFTPEEYTRFPMGLHSPVARCMMLLLRHSTSTDVVSDEAEKSAEKSQMIQIIDRLIGGLDVAIASLGIVAGNDIYSRHRSFWINTRNYWLPRLSASTPSESMTDMQLMGSFITNDFPLGELFGIDFPEGWAV
;
A
#
# COMPACT_ATOMS: atom_id res chain seq x y z
N MET A 1 -11.65 -16.16 -13.85
CA MET A 1 -10.17 -16.03 -13.95
C MET A 1 -9.43 -17.35 -13.81
N GLN A 2 -9.82 -18.26 -12.90
CA GLN A 2 -9.10 -19.54 -12.69
C GLN A 2 -8.87 -20.36 -13.98
N GLY A 3 -9.88 -20.51 -14.84
CA GLY A 3 -9.73 -21.26 -16.11
C GLY A 3 -8.70 -20.68 -17.08
N TYR A 4 -8.48 -19.36 -17.08
CA TYR A 4 -7.44 -18.73 -17.91
C TYR A 4 -6.03 -18.95 -17.34
N VAL A 5 -5.89 -18.98 -16.01
CA VAL A 5 -4.64 -19.32 -15.34
C VAL A 5 -4.25 -20.76 -15.65
N ASP A 6 -5.21 -21.68 -15.63
CA ASP A 6 -4.98 -23.09 -15.93
C ASP A 6 -4.59 -23.29 -17.42
N GLU A 7 -5.19 -22.53 -18.33
CA GLU A 7 -4.81 -22.53 -19.75
C GLU A 7 -3.41 -21.95 -19.98
N LEU A 8 -3.06 -20.84 -19.32
CA LEU A 8 -1.72 -20.24 -19.38
C LEU A 8 -0.64 -21.17 -18.79
N LYS A 9 -0.96 -21.92 -17.72
CA LYS A 9 -0.08 -22.96 -17.17
C LYS A 9 0.16 -24.09 -18.17
N LEU A 10 -0.86 -24.45 -18.95
CA LEU A 10 -0.80 -25.55 -19.92
C LEU A 10 -0.11 -25.14 -21.24
N ARG A 11 -0.15 -23.86 -21.59
CA ARG A 11 0.40 -23.30 -22.84
C ARG A 11 1.30 -22.09 -22.59
N ALA A 12 2.31 -22.24 -21.73
CA ALA A 12 3.32 -21.19 -21.56
C ALA A 12 4.15 -21.07 -22.86
N GLU A 13 3.99 -19.96 -23.58
CA GLU A 13 4.68 -19.69 -24.85
C GLU A 13 5.95 -18.87 -24.62
N ARG A 14 5.99 -18.05 -23.56
CA ARG A 14 7.11 -17.15 -23.24
C ARG A 14 7.56 -17.28 -21.79
N PRO A 15 8.85 -17.01 -21.50
CA PRO A 15 9.34 -16.96 -20.12
C PRO A 15 8.58 -15.97 -19.22
N GLY A 16 8.03 -14.90 -19.82
CA GLY A 16 7.20 -13.91 -19.10
C GLY A 16 5.85 -14.46 -18.62
N ASP A 17 5.34 -15.53 -19.23
CA ASP A 17 4.04 -16.11 -18.87
C ASP A 17 4.09 -16.69 -17.46
N ALA A 18 5.23 -17.26 -17.07
CA ALA A 18 5.45 -17.75 -15.71
C ALA A 18 5.41 -16.62 -14.66
N VAL A 19 5.88 -15.42 -15.00
CA VAL A 19 5.78 -14.23 -14.13
C VAL A 19 4.33 -13.74 -14.07
N LEU A 20 3.66 -13.70 -15.22
CA LEU A 20 2.27 -13.28 -15.32
C LEU A 20 1.33 -14.19 -14.52
N ILE A 21 1.48 -15.51 -14.61
CA ILE A 21 0.70 -16.49 -13.83
C ILE A 21 0.80 -16.21 -12.33
N ARG A 22 2.01 -15.86 -11.85
CA ARG A 22 2.25 -15.53 -10.44
C ARG A 22 1.59 -14.23 -10.04
N LEU A 23 1.73 -13.18 -10.87
CA LEU A 23 1.07 -11.89 -10.65
C LEU A 23 -0.45 -12.05 -10.59
N ILE A 24 -1.03 -12.85 -11.49
CA ILE A 24 -2.47 -13.15 -11.46
C ILE A 24 -2.83 -13.93 -10.21
N GLY A 25 -2.04 -14.93 -9.82
CA GLY A 25 -2.26 -15.68 -8.58
C GLY A 25 -2.31 -14.78 -7.35
N MET A 26 -1.36 -13.85 -7.22
CA MET A 26 -1.37 -12.83 -6.15
C MET A 26 -2.56 -11.88 -6.27
N GLN A 27 -2.91 -11.43 -7.47
CA GLN A 27 -4.05 -10.54 -7.70
C GLN A 27 -5.37 -11.21 -7.29
N LEU A 28 -5.53 -12.51 -7.53
CA LEU A 28 -6.73 -13.27 -7.12
C LEU A 28 -6.89 -13.30 -5.59
N VAL A 29 -5.80 -13.35 -4.83
CA VAL A 29 -5.85 -13.25 -3.37
C VAL A 29 -6.34 -11.87 -2.94
N VAL A 30 -5.84 -10.80 -3.58
CA VAL A 30 -6.29 -9.42 -3.35
C VAL A 30 -7.77 -9.22 -3.67
N GLU A 31 -8.23 -9.80 -4.79
CA GLU A 31 -9.63 -9.73 -5.20
C GLU A 31 -10.55 -10.44 -4.21
N LYS A 32 -10.16 -11.62 -3.70
CA LYS A 32 -10.88 -12.31 -2.63
C LYS A 32 -11.00 -11.44 -1.38
N ALA A 33 -9.91 -10.78 -0.97
CA ALA A 33 -9.92 -9.83 0.14
C ALA A 33 -10.92 -8.67 -0.09
N SER A 34 -10.91 -8.11 -1.30
CA SER A 34 -11.78 -7.00 -1.70
C SER A 34 -13.26 -7.38 -1.75
N VAL A 35 -13.59 -8.57 -2.28
CA VAL A 35 -14.96 -9.08 -2.35
C VAL A 35 -15.51 -9.35 -0.96
N HIS A 36 -14.71 -9.92 -0.06
CA HIS A 36 -15.11 -10.12 1.33
C HIS A 36 -15.39 -8.78 2.03
N TYR A 37 -14.53 -7.79 1.83
CA TYR A 37 -14.77 -6.43 2.34
C TYR A 37 -16.08 -5.84 1.82
N TRP A 38 -16.34 -5.93 0.51
CA TRP A 38 -17.57 -5.41 -0.09
C TRP A 38 -18.83 -6.11 0.43
N TYR A 39 -18.77 -7.44 0.59
CA TYR A 39 -19.85 -8.24 1.18
C TYR A 39 -20.13 -7.80 2.63
N GLU A 40 -19.09 -7.68 3.45
CA GLU A 40 -19.17 -7.27 4.85
C GLU A 40 -19.57 -5.81 5.06
N THR A 41 -19.38 -4.92 4.08
CA THR A 41 -19.81 -3.51 4.18
C THR A 41 -21.22 -3.29 3.63
N THR A 42 -21.60 -4.00 2.56
CA THR A 42 -22.87 -3.77 1.85
C THR A 42 -24.02 -4.63 2.35
N LEU A 43 -23.74 -5.83 2.88
CA LEU A 43 -24.76 -6.79 3.31
C LEU A 43 -24.84 -6.96 4.84
N ARG A 44 -24.34 -5.97 5.60
CA ARG A 44 -24.47 -5.89 7.08
C ARG A 44 -25.95 -5.96 7.48
N GLY A 45 -26.45 -7.16 7.76
CA GLY A 45 -27.84 -7.38 8.10
C GLY A 45 -28.41 -8.71 7.62
N THR A 46 -27.74 -9.44 6.73
CA THR A 46 -28.12 -10.81 6.38
C THR A 46 -27.43 -11.82 7.31
N PRO A 47 -28.14 -12.79 7.93
CA PRO A 47 -27.60 -13.75 8.90
C PRO A 47 -26.73 -14.85 8.25
N SER A 48 -26.16 -14.57 7.09
CA SER A 48 -25.38 -15.52 6.29
C SER A 48 -23.93 -15.56 6.79
N SER A 49 -23.62 -16.59 7.59
CA SER A 49 -22.27 -17.12 7.86
C SER A 49 -21.17 -16.06 8.03
N THR A 50 -21.16 -15.41 9.19
CA THR A 50 -20.11 -14.50 9.66
C THR A 50 -18.81 -15.27 9.96
N ILE A 51 -18.04 -15.60 8.92
CA ILE A 51 -16.64 -15.98 9.12
C ILE A 51 -15.92 -14.74 9.63
N GLY A 52 -15.38 -14.82 10.85
CA GLY A 52 -14.66 -13.68 11.43
C GLY A 52 -13.49 -13.26 10.55
N SER A 53 -13.34 -11.96 10.30
CA SER A 53 -12.31 -11.43 9.40
C SER A 53 -10.88 -11.89 9.74
N SER A 54 -10.57 -12.13 11.02
CA SER A 54 -9.28 -12.69 11.44
C SER A 54 -9.04 -14.12 10.94
N TYR A 55 -10.10 -14.94 10.88
CA TYR A 55 -10.04 -16.27 10.28
C TYR A 55 -9.89 -16.17 8.76
N TYR A 56 -10.65 -15.27 8.12
CA TYR A 56 -10.56 -15.05 6.68
C TYR A 56 -9.17 -14.54 6.24
N ALA A 57 -8.61 -13.58 6.97
CA ALA A 57 -7.23 -13.10 6.76
C ALA A 57 -6.23 -14.25 6.85
N ARG A 58 -6.38 -15.14 7.84
CA ARG A 58 -5.51 -16.31 7.97
C ARG A 58 -5.67 -17.30 6.82
N CYS A 59 -6.87 -17.46 6.26
CA CYS A 59 -7.07 -18.25 5.04
C CYS A 59 -6.33 -17.63 3.85
N LEU A 60 -6.40 -16.31 3.69
CA LEU A 60 -5.68 -15.61 2.64
C LEU A 60 -4.16 -15.72 2.83
N ASP A 61 -3.65 -15.64 4.06
CA ASP A 61 -2.22 -15.87 4.36
C ASP A 61 -1.78 -17.27 3.92
N VAL A 62 -2.59 -18.30 4.22
CA VAL A 62 -2.31 -19.69 3.82
C VAL A 62 -2.35 -19.85 2.30
N GLU A 63 -3.31 -19.22 1.62
CA GLU A 63 -3.39 -19.23 0.15
C GLU A 63 -2.20 -18.51 -0.49
N LEU A 64 -1.79 -17.38 0.09
CA LEU A 64 -0.63 -16.62 -0.33
C LEU A 64 0.62 -17.50 -0.19
N ASP A 65 0.87 -18.06 1.00
CA ASP A 65 1.97 -19.01 1.26
C ASP A 65 1.96 -20.22 0.33
N ALA A 66 0.78 -20.77 0.04
CA ALA A 66 0.62 -21.86 -0.91
C ALA A 66 1.03 -21.42 -2.32
N ALA A 67 0.63 -20.23 -2.76
CA ALA A 67 1.07 -19.66 -4.02
C ALA A 67 2.60 -19.49 -4.05
N ARG A 68 3.24 -19.00 -2.99
CA ARG A 68 4.71 -18.90 -2.93
C ARG A 68 5.42 -20.24 -3.03
N LYS A 69 4.87 -21.28 -2.40
CA LYS A 69 5.42 -22.64 -2.50
C LYS A 69 5.20 -23.25 -3.87
N GLU A 70 4.00 -23.11 -4.43
CA GLU A 70 3.63 -23.64 -5.75
C GLU A 70 4.49 -23.00 -6.85
N TYR A 71 4.73 -21.68 -6.75
CA TYR A 71 5.45 -20.95 -7.77
C TYR A 71 6.96 -20.86 -7.52
N GLY A 72 7.44 -21.10 -6.28
CA GLY A 72 8.85 -21.08 -5.89
C GLY A 72 9.58 -19.75 -6.14
N PRO A 73 10.76 -19.50 -5.54
CA PRO A 73 11.59 -18.40 -5.99
C PRO A 73 11.99 -18.67 -7.43
N ALA A 74 11.61 -17.79 -8.37
CA ALA A 74 12.15 -17.88 -9.72
C ALA A 74 13.68 -17.75 -9.63
N PRO A 75 14.47 -18.48 -10.44
CA PRO A 75 15.88 -18.15 -10.58
C PRO A 75 15.98 -16.70 -11.10
N GLY A 76 16.43 -15.79 -10.24
CA GLY A 76 16.42 -14.34 -10.51
C GLY A 76 15.09 -13.64 -10.16
N GLU A 77 14.53 -13.93 -8.98
CA GLU A 77 13.28 -13.37 -8.45
C GLU A 77 13.08 -11.89 -8.84
N SER A 78 12.19 -11.65 -9.80
CA SER A 78 11.89 -10.31 -10.31
C SER A 78 11.46 -9.43 -9.14
N GLY A 79 12.11 -8.29 -8.95
CA GLY A 79 11.74 -7.35 -7.88
C GLY A 79 10.25 -6.98 -7.93
N ILE A 80 9.62 -7.02 -9.11
CA ILE A 80 8.18 -6.75 -9.29
C ILE A 80 7.32 -7.81 -8.60
N LEU A 81 7.75 -9.08 -8.63
CA LEU A 81 7.06 -10.15 -7.89
C LEU A 81 7.17 -9.93 -6.39
N ARG A 82 8.34 -9.51 -5.89
CA ARG A 82 8.52 -9.16 -4.47
C ARG A 82 7.68 -7.95 -4.06
N LEU A 83 7.60 -6.92 -4.90
CA LEU A 83 6.70 -5.78 -4.68
C LEU A 83 5.24 -6.21 -4.60
N GLN A 84 4.78 -7.01 -5.57
CA GLN A 84 3.39 -7.45 -5.57
C GLN A 84 3.08 -8.30 -4.35
N TRP A 85 4.02 -9.17 -3.95
CA TRP A 85 3.89 -10.02 -2.78
C TRP A 85 3.66 -9.20 -1.50
N HIS A 86 4.56 -8.27 -1.20
CA HIS A 86 4.43 -7.43 -0.01
C HIS A 86 3.21 -6.49 -0.08
N ALA A 87 2.74 -6.13 -1.29
CA ALA A 87 1.49 -5.40 -1.45
C ALA A 87 0.26 -6.26 -1.10
N VAL A 88 0.28 -7.57 -1.37
CA VAL A 88 -0.78 -8.49 -0.93
C VAL A 88 -0.73 -8.67 0.59
N GLU A 89 0.43 -8.88 1.18
CA GLU A 89 0.59 -8.99 2.65
C GLU A 89 0.05 -7.74 3.35
N LEU A 90 0.39 -6.55 2.86
CA LEU A 90 -0.14 -5.29 3.34
C LEU A 90 -1.67 -5.23 3.24
N THR A 91 -2.25 -5.76 2.16
CA THR A 91 -3.71 -5.84 1.95
C THR A 91 -4.42 -6.78 2.90
N ILE A 92 -3.86 -7.95 3.15
CA ILE A 92 -4.44 -8.89 4.12
C ILE A 92 -4.38 -8.29 5.53
N ALA A 93 -3.25 -7.69 5.91
CA ALA A 93 -3.06 -7.11 7.24
C ALA A 93 -3.98 -5.90 7.48
N GLU A 94 -4.12 -5.00 6.50
CA GLU A 94 -5.04 -3.85 6.61
C GLU A 94 -6.51 -4.28 6.65
N MET A 95 -6.90 -5.26 5.84
CA MET A 95 -8.24 -5.85 5.90
C MET A 95 -8.50 -6.36 7.32
N ALA A 96 -7.60 -7.16 7.88
CA ALA A 96 -7.75 -7.68 9.24
C ALA A 96 -7.86 -6.56 10.29
N LEU A 97 -7.08 -5.49 10.15
CA LEU A 97 -7.13 -4.31 11.03
C LEU A 97 -8.49 -3.62 11.04
N LEU A 98 -9.12 -3.45 9.87
CA LEU A 98 -10.44 -2.81 9.76
C LEU A 98 -11.51 -3.53 10.59
N HIS A 99 -11.40 -4.85 10.71
CA HIS A 99 -12.37 -5.69 11.41
C HIS A 99 -12.02 -5.96 12.89
N CYS A 100 -10.84 -5.57 13.36
CA CYS A 100 -10.50 -5.65 14.79
C CYS A 100 -11.13 -4.52 15.63
N THR A 101 -11.91 -3.61 15.01
CA THR A 101 -12.44 -2.37 15.60
C THR A 101 -13.47 -2.52 16.73
N THR A 102 -13.77 -3.73 17.23
CA THR A 102 -14.88 -3.95 18.18
C THR A 102 -14.49 -4.05 19.65
N HIS A 103 -13.21 -4.06 20.03
CA HIS A 103 -12.82 -4.23 21.44
C HIS A 103 -11.82 -3.15 21.89
N SER A 104 -12.35 -2.02 22.38
CA SER A 104 -11.61 -0.91 22.99
C SER A 104 -11.03 -1.28 24.37
N GLY A 105 -10.26 -2.37 24.44
CA GLY A 105 -9.53 -2.79 25.64
C GLY A 105 -8.04 -2.62 25.44
N THR A 106 -7.33 -2.27 26.51
CA THR A 106 -5.86 -2.13 26.59
C THR A 106 -5.06 -3.42 26.25
N ASN A 107 -5.72 -4.49 25.80
CA ASN A 107 -5.14 -5.80 25.47
C ASN A 107 -5.69 -6.37 24.14
N ASP A 108 -5.87 -5.53 23.11
CA ASP A 108 -6.25 -6.00 21.77
C ASP A 108 -5.03 -6.56 21.02
N TRP A 109 -4.56 -7.73 21.47
CA TRP A 109 -3.44 -8.47 20.89
C TRP A 109 -3.61 -8.77 19.39
N PRO A 110 -4.80 -9.17 18.89
CA PRO A 110 -5.02 -9.33 17.46
C PRO A 110 -4.76 -8.06 16.66
N ARG A 111 -5.30 -6.91 17.08
CA ARG A 111 -5.07 -5.63 16.39
C ARG A 111 -3.60 -5.24 16.39
N GLN A 112 -2.91 -5.39 17.53
CA GLN A 112 -1.47 -5.11 17.60
C GLN A 112 -0.66 -6.01 16.65
N ARG A 113 -1.01 -7.30 16.56
CA ARG A 113 -0.36 -8.24 15.65
C ARG A 113 -0.54 -7.84 14.18
N TYR A 114 -1.76 -7.51 13.76
CA TYR A 114 -2.01 -7.10 12.38
C TYR A 114 -1.42 -5.72 12.06
N MET A 115 -1.33 -4.82 13.04
CA MET A 115 -0.64 -3.54 12.88
C MET A 115 0.86 -3.76 12.64
N ALA A 116 1.50 -4.59 13.47
CA ALA A 116 2.90 -4.94 13.29
C ALA A 116 3.17 -5.60 11.94
N ALA A 117 2.31 -6.54 11.52
CA ALA A 117 2.39 -7.19 10.22
C ALA A 117 2.24 -6.20 9.05
N ALA A 118 1.29 -5.26 9.15
CA ALA A 118 1.10 -4.24 8.13
C ALA A 118 2.32 -3.31 8.03
N VAL A 119 2.87 -2.87 9.17
CA VAL A 119 4.06 -2.00 9.22
C VAL A 119 5.28 -2.71 8.65
N ASP A 120 5.47 -3.99 8.99
CA ASP A 120 6.57 -4.80 8.45
C ASP A 120 6.45 -4.98 6.94
N ALA A 121 5.24 -5.30 6.44
CA ALA A 121 4.96 -5.40 5.01
C ALA A 121 5.22 -4.06 4.29
N ALA A 122 4.79 -2.93 4.87
CA ALA A 122 5.02 -1.60 4.30
C ALA A 122 6.51 -1.23 4.24
N LYS A 123 7.27 -1.46 5.32
CA LYS A 123 8.73 -1.23 5.36
C LYS A 123 9.45 -2.10 4.33
N THR A 124 9.08 -3.38 4.26
CA THR A 124 9.70 -4.33 3.33
C THR A 124 9.36 -3.98 1.88
N TRP A 125 8.10 -3.62 1.60
CA TRP A 125 7.69 -3.15 0.27
C TRP A 125 8.50 -1.93 -0.18
N LEU A 126 8.63 -0.91 0.69
CA LEU A 126 9.41 0.29 0.39
C LEU A 126 10.89 -0.03 0.15
N ASN A 127 11.49 -0.92 0.96
CA ASN A 127 12.86 -1.36 0.77
C ASN A 127 13.05 -1.99 -0.61
N VAL A 128 12.17 -2.91 -1.01
CA VAL A 128 12.22 -3.55 -2.34
C VAL A 128 11.99 -2.51 -3.45
N PHE A 129 11.07 -1.56 -3.27
CA PHE A 129 10.80 -0.50 -4.26
C PHE A 129 12.04 0.34 -4.53
N PHE A 130 12.81 0.60 -3.48
CA PHE A 130 14.03 1.38 -3.59
C PHE A 130 15.29 0.59 -3.99
N GLU A 131 15.20 -0.73 -4.18
CA GLU A 131 16.29 -1.51 -4.79
C GLU A 131 16.39 -1.25 -6.31
N PHE A 132 15.30 -0.82 -6.93
CA PHE A 132 15.28 -0.46 -8.34
C PHE A 132 15.97 0.88 -8.60
N THR A 133 16.57 1.00 -9.78
CA THR A 133 17.19 2.26 -10.16
C THR A 133 16.11 3.30 -10.49
N PRO A 134 16.35 4.59 -10.23
CA PRO A 134 15.36 5.63 -10.51
C PRO A 134 14.86 5.65 -11.96
N GLU A 135 15.71 5.29 -12.92
CA GLU A 135 15.34 5.20 -14.34
C GLU A 135 14.28 4.11 -14.60
N GLU A 136 14.28 3.04 -13.79
CA GLU A 136 13.31 1.95 -13.89
C GLU A 136 11.91 2.33 -13.43
N TYR A 137 11.76 3.38 -12.62
CA TYR A 137 10.45 3.87 -12.16
C TYR A 137 9.54 4.25 -13.32
N THR A 138 10.13 4.64 -14.44
CA THR A 138 9.42 5.02 -15.67
C THR A 138 8.81 3.83 -16.41
N ARG A 139 9.30 2.62 -16.10
CA ARG A 139 8.84 1.37 -16.70
C ARG A 139 7.76 0.70 -15.87
N PHE A 140 7.50 1.21 -14.66
CA PHE A 140 6.51 0.63 -13.78
C PHE A 140 5.10 1.03 -14.19
N PRO A 141 4.15 0.09 -14.23
CA PRO A 141 2.75 0.45 -14.28
C PRO A 141 2.38 1.29 -13.05
N MET A 142 1.43 2.22 -13.20
CA MET A 142 0.99 3.09 -12.10
C MET A 142 0.53 2.33 -10.85
N GLY A 143 0.01 1.11 -11.01
CA GLY A 143 -0.35 0.23 -9.90
C GLY A 143 0.81 -0.17 -8.98
N LEU A 144 2.07 -0.05 -9.41
CA LEU A 144 3.24 -0.24 -8.55
C LEU A 144 3.65 1.03 -7.80
N HIS A 145 3.14 2.20 -8.19
CA HIS A 145 3.38 3.46 -7.48
C HIS A 145 2.32 3.71 -6.40
N SER A 146 1.09 3.20 -6.58
CA SER A 146 0.00 3.40 -5.63
C SER A 146 0.27 2.89 -4.19
N PRO A 147 1.01 1.78 -3.96
CA PRO A 147 1.27 1.32 -2.60
C PRO A 147 2.21 2.24 -1.81
N VAL A 148 2.98 3.12 -2.47
CA VAL A 148 3.89 4.06 -1.78
C VAL A 148 3.10 4.96 -0.83
N ALA A 149 2.05 5.62 -1.32
CA ALA A 149 1.20 6.50 -0.52
C ALA A 149 0.56 5.73 0.64
N ARG A 150 0.09 4.52 0.37
CA ARG A 150 -0.51 3.63 1.37
C ARG A 150 0.47 3.22 2.46
N CYS A 151 1.69 2.83 2.10
CA CYS A 151 2.77 2.52 3.05
C CYS A 151 3.07 3.74 3.93
N MET A 152 3.20 4.93 3.34
CA MET A 152 3.47 6.17 4.08
C MET A 152 2.37 6.52 5.07
N MET A 153 1.10 6.34 4.68
CA MET A 153 -0.04 6.58 5.56
C MET A 153 -0.09 5.61 6.73
N LEU A 154 0.21 4.33 6.48
CA LEU A 154 0.26 3.34 7.55
C LEU A 154 1.38 3.63 8.56
N LEU A 155 2.58 3.97 8.07
CA LEU A 155 3.70 4.34 8.93
C LEU A 155 3.39 5.60 9.75
N LEU A 156 2.75 6.59 9.13
CA LEU A 156 2.30 7.78 9.84
C LEU A 156 1.35 7.42 10.97
N ARG A 157 0.30 6.64 10.66
CA ARG A 157 -0.71 6.19 11.63
C ARG A 157 -0.09 5.41 12.78
N HIS A 158 0.89 4.55 12.49
CA HIS A 158 1.64 3.84 13.51
C HIS A 158 2.41 4.81 14.43
N SER A 159 3.16 5.74 13.84
CA SER A 159 4.00 6.69 14.57
C SER A 159 3.22 7.70 15.41
N THR A 160 1.94 7.95 15.09
CA THR A 160 1.07 8.88 15.81
C THR A 160 0.08 8.18 16.74
N SER A 161 -0.02 6.85 16.68
CA SER A 161 -0.94 6.10 17.53
C SER A 161 -0.47 6.13 18.99
N THR A 162 -1.41 6.45 19.88
CA THR A 162 -1.25 6.34 21.33
C THR A 162 -1.42 4.91 21.84
N ASP A 163 -2.00 4.03 21.02
CA ASP A 163 -2.41 2.67 21.42
C ASP A 163 -1.28 1.64 21.30
N VAL A 164 -0.20 1.98 20.61
CA VAL A 164 0.95 1.10 20.40
C VAL A 164 1.96 1.36 21.52
N VAL A 165 2.39 0.28 22.20
CA VAL A 165 3.38 0.26 23.29
C VAL A 165 4.81 0.55 22.78
N SER A 166 4.93 1.28 21.68
CA SER A 166 6.21 1.66 21.08
C SER A 166 6.79 2.86 21.83
N ASP A 167 8.10 2.83 22.07
CA ASP A 167 8.83 3.89 22.77
C ASP A 167 8.80 5.19 21.94
N GLU A 168 8.80 6.35 22.60
CA GLU A 168 8.84 7.66 21.95
C GLU A 168 10.09 7.82 21.06
N ALA A 169 11.19 7.17 21.42
CA ALA A 169 12.39 7.10 20.60
C ALA A 169 12.14 6.37 19.27
N GLU A 170 11.40 5.26 19.29
CA GLU A 170 11.05 4.48 18.10
C GLU A 170 10.09 5.27 17.20
N LYS A 171 9.06 5.89 17.78
CA LYS A 171 8.13 6.77 17.04
C LYS A 171 8.86 7.95 16.40
N SER A 172 9.82 8.56 17.10
CA SER A 172 10.64 9.64 16.57
C SER A 172 11.52 9.18 15.41
N ALA A 173 12.15 8.00 15.53
CA ALA A 173 12.94 7.41 14.45
C ALA A 173 12.08 7.11 13.21
N GLU A 174 10.87 6.58 13.39
CA GLU A 174 9.93 6.33 12.28
C GLU A 174 9.52 7.61 11.56
N LYS A 175 9.20 8.68 12.30
CA LYS A 175 8.89 10.00 11.72
C LYS A 175 10.06 10.54 10.89
N SER A 176 11.30 10.38 11.37
CA SER A 176 12.49 10.76 10.61
C SER A 176 12.66 9.91 9.35
N GLN A 177 12.47 8.60 9.46
CA GLN A 177 12.56 7.67 8.35
C GLN A 177 11.55 8.01 7.24
N MET A 178 10.33 8.41 7.61
CA MET A 178 9.31 8.83 6.64
C MET A 178 9.75 10.03 5.79
N ILE A 179 10.37 11.05 6.40
CA ILE A 179 10.89 12.20 5.65
C ILE A 179 12.01 11.75 4.70
N GLN A 180 12.89 10.85 5.14
CA GLN A 180 13.95 10.29 4.30
C GLN A 180 13.39 9.49 3.11
N ILE A 181 12.30 8.73 3.31
CA ILE A 181 11.59 8.00 2.25
C ILE A 181 11.05 8.99 1.21
N ILE A 182 10.40 10.07 1.65
CA ILE A 182 9.87 11.10 0.75
C ILE A 182 11.01 11.79 -0.02
N ASP A 183 12.10 12.15 0.66
CA ASP A 183 13.28 12.76 0.02
C ASP A 183 13.89 11.83 -1.04
N ARG A 184 13.96 10.53 -0.75
CA ARG A 184 14.44 9.53 -1.70
C ARG A 184 13.52 9.38 -2.91
N LEU A 185 12.19 9.44 -2.72
CA LEU A 185 11.22 9.41 -3.82
C LEU A 185 11.33 10.63 -4.72
N ILE A 186 11.42 11.83 -4.13
CA ILE A 186 11.59 13.08 -4.88
C ILE A 186 12.87 13.02 -5.70
N GLY A 187 13.99 12.65 -5.08
CA GLY A 187 15.28 12.53 -5.77
C GLY A 187 15.27 11.46 -6.87
N GLY A 188 14.60 10.32 -6.65
CA GLY A 188 14.44 9.30 -7.68
C GLY A 188 13.60 9.78 -8.87
N LEU A 189 12.50 10.50 -8.60
CA LEU A 189 11.68 11.08 -9.66
C LEU A 189 12.42 12.18 -10.43
N ASP A 190 13.28 12.97 -9.77
CA ASP A 190 14.16 13.94 -10.44
C ASP A 190 15.08 13.26 -11.47
N VAL A 191 15.72 12.16 -11.08
CA VAL A 191 16.58 11.38 -11.99
C VAL A 191 15.75 10.76 -13.12
N ALA A 192 14.58 10.22 -12.82
CA ALA A 192 13.68 9.65 -13.83
C ALA A 192 13.25 10.69 -14.88
N ILE A 193 12.79 11.87 -14.45
CA ILE A 193 12.39 12.99 -15.32
C ILE A 193 13.56 13.43 -16.20
N ALA A 194 14.75 13.58 -15.61
CA ALA A 194 15.96 13.95 -16.35
C ALA A 194 16.33 12.90 -17.41
N SER A 195 16.23 11.61 -17.08
CA SER A 195 16.53 10.50 -18.00
C SER A 195 15.58 10.44 -19.21
N LEU A 196 14.35 10.91 -19.05
CA LEU A 196 13.35 10.98 -20.12
C LEU A 196 13.44 12.29 -20.93
N GLY A 197 14.28 13.24 -20.52
CA GLY A 197 14.42 14.54 -21.18
C GLY A 197 13.15 15.40 -21.13
N ILE A 198 12.32 15.24 -20.09
CA ILE A 198 11.05 15.96 -19.98
C ILE A 198 11.31 17.39 -19.48
N VAL A 199 10.86 18.38 -20.25
CA VAL A 199 11.07 19.82 -19.97
C VAL A 199 9.80 20.53 -19.50
N ALA A 200 8.62 20.03 -19.90
CA ALA A 200 7.36 20.77 -19.81
C ALA A 200 6.59 20.62 -18.48
N GLY A 201 7.09 19.85 -17.51
CA GLY A 201 6.57 19.79 -16.13
C GLY A 201 5.13 19.28 -15.94
N ASN A 202 4.39 18.97 -17.00
CA ASN A 202 3.00 18.53 -16.96
C ASN A 202 2.82 17.02 -17.21
N ASP A 203 3.89 16.25 -17.15
CA ASP A 203 3.83 14.79 -17.28
C ASP A 203 3.48 14.13 -15.93
N ILE A 204 3.22 12.82 -15.97
CA ILE A 204 2.83 12.05 -14.79
C ILE A 204 3.93 12.00 -13.70
N TYR A 205 5.21 12.00 -14.08
CA TYR A 205 6.33 11.96 -13.14
C TYR A 205 6.55 13.32 -12.49
N SER A 206 6.45 14.41 -13.25
CA SER A 206 6.51 15.78 -12.68
C SER A 206 5.35 16.05 -11.71
N ARG A 207 4.14 15.58 -12.03
CA ARG A 207 2.99 15.65 -11.11
C ARG A 207 3.20 14.79 -9.87
N HIS A 208 3.67 13.55 -10.04
CA HIS A 208 3.97 12.64 -8.93
C HIS A 208 5.07 13.20 -8.01
N ARG A 209 6.09 13.85 -8.59
CA ARG A 209 7.13 14.54 -7.83
C ARG A 209 6.56 15.72 -7.04
N SER A 210 5.74 16.53 -7.69
CA SER A 210 5.11 17.70 -7.06
C SER A 210 4.22 17.30 -5.90
N PHE A 211 3.47 16.19 -6.05
CA PHE A 211 2.71 15.58 -4.98
C PHE A 211 3.61 15.29 -3.76
N TRP A 212 4.73 14.58 -3.94
CA TRP A 212 5.61 14.25 -2.82
C TRP A 212 6.29 15.47 -2.19
N ILE A 213 6.62 16.51 -2.97
CA ILE A 213 7.12 17.79 -2.42
C ILE A 213 6.07 18.45 -1.53
N ASN A 214 4.82 18.48 -1.96
CA ASN A 214 3.74 19.07 -1.17
C ASN A 214 3.48 18.24 0.09
N THR A 215 3.43 16.91 0.00
CA THR A 215 3.33 16.02 1.15
C THR A 215 4.47 16.25 2.13
N ARG A 216 5.71 16.36 1.64
CA ARG A 216 6.89 16.66 2.46
C ARG A 216 6.72 17.97 3.22
N ASN A 217 6.36 19.05 2.53
CA ASN A 217 6.21 20.38 3.11
C ASN A 217 5.07 20.42 4.14
N TYR A 218 4.02 19.64 3.91
CA TYR A 218 2.90 19.51 4.82
C TYR A 218 3.25 18.67 6.07
N TRP A 219 4.00 17.56 5.91
CA TRP A 219 4.33 16.66 7.02
C TRP A 219 5.53 17.09 7.84
N LEU A 220 6.57 17.65 7.23
CA LEU A 220 7.81 18.02 7.93
C LEU A 220 7.59 18.85 9.21
N PRO A 221 6.82 19.96 9.21
CA PRO A 221 6.61 20.74 10.43
C PRO A 221 5.79 19.97 11.48
N ARG A 222 4.89 19.08 11.06
CA ARG A 222 4.01 18.30 11.96
C ARG A 222 4.74 17.12 12.61
N LEU A 223 5.62 16.45 11.85
CA LEU A 223 6.44 15.36 12.36
C LEU A 223 7.58 15.85 13.25
N SER A 224 8.02 17.10 13.06
CA SER A 224 9.06 17.74 13.87
C SER A 224 8.52 18.41 15.14
N ALA A 225 7.21 18.62 15.26
CA ALA A 225 6.61 19.20 16.45
C ALA A 225 6.62 18.19 17.62
N SER A 226 7.24 18.58 18.74
CA SER A 226 7.32 17.76 19.96
C SER A 226 6.00 17.71 20.75
N THR A 227 5.06 18.60 20.43
CA THR A 227 3.75 18.69 21.09
C THR A 227 2.67 18.04 20.23
N PRO A 228 1.72 17.29 20.82
CA PRO A 228 0.57 16.73 20.11
C PRO A 228 -0.43 17.85 19.79
N SER A 229 -0.03 18.74 18.89
CA SER A 229 -0.87 19.78 18.33
C SER A 229 -1.79 19.10 17.32
N GLU A 230 -3.02 18.83 17.77
CA GLU A 230 -4.11 18.21 17.03
C GLU A 230 -3.75 16.84 16.47
N SER A 231 -4.19 15.78 17.17
CA SER A 231 -4.22 14.43 16.61
C SER A 231 -4.82 14.48 15.21
N MET A 232 -3.98 14.29 14.18
CA MET A 232 -4.45 14.12 12.81
C MET A 232 -5.46 12.99 12.83
N THR A 233 -6.74 13.32 12.73
CA THR A 233 -7.77 12.31 12.62
C THR A 233 -7.56 11.59 11.29
N ASP A 234 -7.68 10.26 11.28
CA ASP A 234 -7.56 9.41 10.08
C ASP A 234 -8.37 9.97 8.89
N MET A 235 -9.45 10.72 9.17
CA MET A 235 -10.33 11.39 8.21
C MET A 235 -9.82 12.74 7.68
N GLN A 236 -9.08 13.54 8.44
CA GLN A 236 -8.36 14.73 7.92
C GLN A 236 -7.15 14.30 7.09
N LEU A 237 -6.55 13.17 7.46
CA LEU A 237 -5.46 12.52 6.77
C LEU A 237 -5.88 11.85 5.46
N MET A 238 -7.02 11.17 5.40
CA MET A 238 -7.58 10.72 4.12
C MET A 238 -8.23 11.88 3.35
N GLY A 239 -8.89 12.80 4.05
CA GLY A 239 -9.53 13.98 3.46
C GLY A 239 -8.54 14.89 2.76
N SER A 240 -7.34 15.11 3.26
CA SER A 240 -6.32 15.88 2.53
C SER A 240 -5.74 15.14 1.32
N PHE A 241 -5.98 13.84 1.18
CA PHE A 241 -5.57 13.05 0.01
C PHE A 241 -6.74 12.75 -0.95
N ILE A 242 -8.00 12.86 -0.50
CA ILE A 242 -9.22 12.46 -1.25
C ILE A 242 -10.24 13.60 -1.41
N THR A 243 -10.29 14.59 -0.51
CA THR A 243 -11.25 15.71 -0.58
C THR A 243 -10.66 16.96 -1.23
N ASN A 244 -11.57 17.74 -1.82
CA ASN A 244 -11.54 18.97 -2.63
C ASN A 244 -10.34 19.95 -2.62
N ASP A 245 -9.32 19.79 -1.78
CA ASP A 245 -8.10 20.62 -1.80
C ASP A 245 -6.89 19.90 -2.44
N PHE A 246 -7.00 18.61 -2.78
CA PHE A 246 -5.95 17.86 -3.49
C PHE A 246 -6.54 17.01 -4.61
N PRO A 247 -6.46 17.46 -5.87
CA PRO A 247 -7.11 16.76 -6.95
C PRO A 247 -6.26 15.56 -7.36
N LEU A 248 -6.55 14.38 -6.81
CA LEU A 248 -6.15 13.10 -7.41
C LEU A 248 -6.54 13.06 -8.90
N GLY A 249 -7.62 13.77 -9.27
CA GLY A 249 -7.98 14.01 -10.66
C GLY A 249 -6.90 14.73 -11.48
N GLU A 250 -6.23 15.75 -10.94
CA GLU A 250 -5.08 16.37 -11.61
C GLU A 250 -3.84 15.48 -11.57
N LEU A 251 -3.64 14.66 -10.54
CA LEU A 251 -2.52 13.69 -10.48
C LEU A 251 -2.64 12.61 -11.56
N PHE A 252 -3.87 12.13 -11.83
CA PHE A 252 -4.15 11.07 -12.79
C PHE A 252 -4.69 11.56 -14.14
N GLY A 253 -4.98 12.86 -14.29
CA GLY A 253 -5.61 13.43 -15.49
C GLY A 253 -7.05 12.96 -15.69
N ILE A 254 -7.79 12.71 -14.61
CA ILE A 254 -9.17 12.22 -14.60
C ILE A 254 -10.04 13.29 -13.93
N ASP A 255 -10.92 13.93 -14.70
CA ASP A 255 -11.94 14.80 -14.13
C ASP A 255 -12.98 13.93 -13.40
N PHE A 256 -12.94 13.94 -12.06
CA PHE A 256 -13.99 13.30 -11.28
C PHE A 256 -15.25 14.19 -11.32
N PRO A 257 -16.43 13.65 -11.67
CA PRO A 257 -17.68 14.41 -11.65
C PRO A 257 -17.97 14.97 -10.25
N GLU A 258 -18.45 16.22 -10.19
CA GLU A 258 -18.90 16.84 -8.93
C GLU A 258 -19.92 15.92 -8.21
N GLY A 259 -19.58 15.50 -6.99
CA GLY A 259 -20.45 14.65 -6.16
C GLY A 259 -19.84 13.32 -5.70
N TRP A 260 -18.59 12.99 -6.07
CA TRP A 260 -17.90 11.76 -5.65
C TRP A 260 -17.01 11.90 -4.40
N ALA A 261 -16.95 13.09 -3.78
CA ALA A 261 -16.25 13.26 -2.50
C ALA A 261 -17.12 12.74 -1.34
N VAL A 262 -16.72 11.61 -0.75
CA VAL A 262 -17.21 11.09 0.54
C VAL A 262 -16.10 11.23 1.57
#